data_AF-A0A6P6S4Q9-F1
#
_entry.id   AF-A0A6P6S4Q9-F1
#
_cell.length_a   1.000
_cell.length_b   1.000
_cell.length_c   1.000
_cell.angle_alpha   90.00
_cell.angle_beta   90.00
_cell.angle_gamma   90.00
#
_symmetry.space_group_name_H-M   'P 1'
#
loop_
_entity.id
_entity.type
_entity.pdbx_description
1 polymer ?
#
loop_
_entity_poly.entity_id
_entity_poly.type
_entity_poly.pdbx_seq_one_letter_code
_entity_poly.pdbx_strand_id
1 'polypeptide(L)'
;MEDRIIEFEDAAETVLGLLGVPNLDPGRKVLNNPQVEYHFVTRIFVSVSKDYNKKEVLLSILSTFIKDIRDRNMSVQELVAEVRETLKYKYLIVMDDVWNTKAWEDLKDAFPDHNKGSRVLITTRQESVAKRVATKTDPYPWQLCSKKKLKNY
;
A
#
# COMPACT_ATOMS: atom_id res chain seq x y z
N MET A 1 15.86 -22.35 0.92
CA MET A 1 16.48 -21.33 0.06
C MET A 1 15.59 -21.26 -1.17
N GLU A 2 14.73 -20.27 -1.40
CA GLU A 2 14.60 -18.89 -0.95
C GLU A 2 13.11 -18.64 -0.65
N ASP A 3 12.80 -18.03 0.49
CA ASP A 3 11.55 -17.28 0.60
C ASP A 3 11.69 -16.16 -0.44
N ARG A 4 11.11 -16.33 -1.63
CA ARG A 4 10.97 -15.23 -2.60
C ARG A 4 9.94 -14.26 -2.02
N ILE A 5 10.41 -13.52 -1.02
CA ILE A 5 9.96 -12.19 -0.65
C ILE A 5 9.75 -11.50 -2.00
N ILE A 6 8.55 -10.94 -2.19
CA ILE A 6 8.23 -10.06 -3.31
C ILE A 6 9.49 -9.28 -3.68
N GLU A 7 10.14 -9.66 -4.78
CA GLU A 7 11.37 -9.01 -5.18
C GLU A 7 10.97 -7.59 -5.56
N PHE A 8 11.32 -6.65 -4.69
CA PHE A 8 11.10 -5.24 -4.91
C PHE A 8 12.15 -4.79 -5.93
N GLU A 9 12.02 -5.21 -7.19
CA GLU A 9 12.88 -4.72 -8.26
C GLU A 9 12.80 -3.18 -8.33
N ASP A 10 13.92 -2.57 -8.69
CA ASP A 10 14.27 -1.13 -8.58
C ASP A 10 13.42 -0.17 -9.45
N ALA A 11 12.26 -0.60 -9.86
CA ALA A 11 11.33 0.16 -10.66
C ALA A 11 10.64 1.27 -9.86
N ALA A 12 10.86 2.54 -10.24
CA ALA A 12 10.05 3.69 -9.84
C ALA A 12 8.55 3.34 -9.98
N GLU A 13 7.77 3.61 -8.93
CA GLU A 13 6.34 3.30 -8.79
C GLU A 13 5.96 1.84 -9.07
N THR A 14 6.32 0.92 -8.17
CA THR A 14 5.77 -0.44 -8.20
C THR A 14 4.51 -0.50 -7.34
N VAL A 15 3.37 -0.68 -8.01
CA VAL A 15 2.09 -1.02 -7.36
C VAL A 15 1.90 -2.52 -7.47
N LEU A 16 1.80 -3.19 -6.34
CA LEU A 16 1.61 -4.63 -6.28
C LEU A 16 0.19 -4.92 -5.87
N GLY A 17 -0.55 -5.64 -6.71
CA GLY A 17 -1.85 -6.20 -6.37
C GLY A 17 -1.67 -7.56 -5.69
N LEU A 18 -1.97 -7.65 -4.39
CA LEU A 18 -2.00 -8.92 -3.66
C LEU A 18 -3.42 -9.42 -3.50
N LEU A 19 -3.67 -10.68 -3.90
CA LEU A 19 -4.96 -11.32 -3.67
C LEU A 19 -5.06 -11.78 -2.21
N GLY A 20 -5.84 -11.07 -1.39
CA GLY A 20 -6.03 -11.37 0.03
C GLY A 20 -6.85 -12.65 0.29
N VAL A 21 -6.62 -13.28 1.45
CA VAL A 21 -7.36 -14.47 1.91
C VAL A 21 -8.18 -14.08 3.15
N PRO A 22 -9.44 -14.53 3.30
CA PRO A 22 -10.23 -14.26 4.51
C PRO A 22 -9.45 -14.68 5.77
N ASN A 23 -9.43 -13.83 6.80
CA ASN A 23 -8.75 -14.01 8.10
C ASN A 23 -7.22 -13.85 8.11
N LEU A 24 -6.61 -13.47 6.98
CA LEU A 24 -5.20 -13.08 6.93
C LEU A 24 -5.11 -11.58 6.63
N ASP A 25 -4.28 -10.87 7.40
CA ASP A 25 -3.89 -9.47 7.15
C ASP A 25 -2.48 -9.48 6.51
N PRO A 26 -2.39 -9.67 5.18
CA PRO A 26 -1.10 -9.73 4.49
C PRO A 26 -0.36 -8.39 4.57
N GLY A 27 -1.10 -7.28 4.62
CA GLY A 27 -0.53 -5.96 4.64
C GLY A 27 0.30 -5.68 5.89
N ARG A 28 -0.23 -6.01 7.09
CA ARG A 28 0.53 -5.88 8.33
C ARG A 28 1.76 -6.78 8.38
N LYS A 29 1.68 -7.99 7.83
CA LYS A 29 2.83 -8.90 7.77
C LYS A 29 3.98 -8.34 6.94
N VAL A 30 3.69 -7.65 5.84
CA VAL A 30 4.71 -7.01 5.01
C VAL A 30 5.39 -5.87 5.78
N LEU A 31 4.63 -5.02 6.44
CA LEU A 31 5.18 -3.87 7.19
C LEU A 31 6.09 -4.26 8.36
N ASN A 32 5.82 -5.42 8.99
CA ASN A 32 6.60 -5.94 10.11
C ASN A 32 7.82 -6.77 9.68
N ASN A 33 8.13 -6.85 8.38
CA ASN A 33 9.31 -7.56 7.90
C ASN A 33 10.58 -6.73 8.18
N PRO A 34 11.62 -7.28 8.84
CA PRO A 34 12.87 -6.55 9.13
C PRO A 34 13.56 -5.96 7.89
N GLN A 35 13.43 -6.61 6.73
CA GLN A 35 13.97 -6.08 5.48
C GLN A 35 13.21 -4.83 5.03
N VAL A 36 11.88 -4.83 5.16
CA VAL A 36 11.05 -3.66 4.84
C VAL A 36 11.34 -2.51 5.79
N GLU A 37 11.51 -2.81 7.08
CA GLU A 37 11.91 -1.83 8.09
C GLU A 37 13.26 -1.16 7.77
N TYR A 38 14.23 -1.94 7.29
CA TYR A 38 15.54 -1.41 6.92
C TYR A 38 15.48 -0.48 5.68
N HIS A 39 14.66 -0.82 4.68
CA HIS A 39 14.61 -0.09 3.41
C HIS A 39 13.62 1.09 3.40
N PHE A 40 12.62 1.08 4.27
CA PHE A 40 11.55 2.08 4.32
C PHE A 40 11.38 2.62 5.74
N VAL A 41 11.93 3.80 5.99
CA VAL A 41 11.75 4.50 7.27
C VAL A 41 10.27 4.83 7.49
N THR A 42 9.63 5.38 6.46
CA THR A 42 8.20 5.72 6.48
C THR A 42 7.38 4.52 6.00
N ARG A 43 6.52 4.00 6.88
CA ARG A 43 5.66 2.84 6.64
C ARG A 43 4.24 3.17 7.10
N ILE A 44 3.25 2.95 6.24
CA ILE A 44 1.86 3.30 6.55
C ILE A 44 0.95 2.13 6.19
N PHE A 45 0.01 1.83 7.07
CA PHE A 45 -1.08 0.90 6.81
C PHE A 45 -2.39 1.68 6.73
N VAL A 46 -3.13 1.50 5.66
CA VAL A 46 -4.41 2.16 5.41
C VAL A 46 -5.43 1.09 5.04
N SER A 47 -6.52 0.97 5.79
CA SER A 47 -7.64 0.12 5.39
C SER A 47 -8.59 0.93 4.51
N VAL A 48 -8.92 0.40 3.34
CA VAL A 48 -9.87 1.03 2.42
C VAL A 48 -11.23 0.36 2.61
N SER A 49 -12.18 1.09 3.19
CA SER A 49 -13.55 0.62 3.34
C SER A 49 -14.23 0.41 1.98
N LYS A 50 -15.23 -0.48 1.95
CA LYS A 50 -16.11 -0.66 0.79
C LYS A 50 -16.81 0.65 0.41
N ASP A 51 -17.26 1.41 1.40
CA ASP A 51 -17.80 2.77 1.25
C ASP A 51 -16.64 3.77 1.19
N TYR A 52 -15.86 3.68 0.12
CA TYR A 52 -14.64 4.47 -0.07
C TYR A 52 -14.93 5.98 -0.03
N ASN A 53 -14.17 6.68 0.83
CA ASN A 53 -14.16 8.14 0.88
C ASN A 53 -12.71 8.65 0.88
N LYS A 54 -12.35 9.37 -0.19
CA LYS A 54 -10.99 9.94 -0.37
C LYS A 54 -10.54 10.78 0.82
N LYS A 55 -11.43 11.61 1.36
CA LYS A 55 -11.12 12.50 2.48
C LYS A 55 -10.74 11.72 3.74
N GLU A 56 -11.53 10.70 4.08
CA GLU A 56 -11.29 9.85 5.25
C GLU A 56 -9.97 9.08 5.13
N VAL A 57 -9.64 8.59 3.93
CA VAL A 57 -8.37 7.91 3.68
C VAL A 57 -7.18 8.85 3.85
N LEU A 58 -7.23 10.06 3.29
CA LEU A 58 -6.17 11.06 3.43
C LEU A 58 -5.99 11.47 4.90
N LEU A 59 -7.09 11.67 5.64
CA LEU A 59 -7.04 11.97 7.07
C LEU A 59 -6.43 10.81 7.87
N SER A 60 -6.77 9.56 7.55
CA SER A 60 -6.18 8.38 8.18
C SER A 60 -4.66 8.33 7.98
N ILE A 61 -4.18 8.64 6.78
CA ILE A 61 -2.74 8.73 6.48
C ILE A 61 -2.08 9.80 7.33
N LEU A 62 -2.62 11.02 7.35
CA LEU A 62 -2.06 12.14 8.12
C LEU A 62 -2.07 11.87 9.63
N SER A 63 -3.10 11.18 10.14
CA SER A 63 -3.22 10.85 11.56
C SER A 63 -2.08 9.94 12.07
N THR A 64 -1.39 9.24 11.15
CA THR A 64 -0.22 8.42 11.47
C THR A 64 0.99 9.26 11.88
N PHE A 65 1.07 10.51 11.41
CA PHE A 65 2.21 11.41 11.64
C PHE A 65 1.88 12.56 12.57
N ILE A 66 0.65 13.06 12.49
CA ILE A 66 0.20 14.28 13.17
C ILE A 66 -0.83 13.87 14.22
N LYS A 67 -0.46 14.02 15.51
CA LYS A 67 -1.36 13.70 16.64
C LYS A 67 -2.56 14.64 16.74
N ASP A 68 -2.47 15.82 16.17
CA ASP A 68 -3.47 16.87 16.24
C ASP A 68 -3.72 17.42 14.83
N ILE A 69 -4.57 16.71 14.06
CA ILE A 69 -5.00 17.20 12.75
C ILE A 69 -5.87 18.42 13.01
N ARG A 70 -5.25 19.59 12.95
CA ARG A 70 -5.85 20.88 13.35
C ARG A 70 -7.12 21.22 12.58
N ASP A 71 -7.40 20.57 11.45
CA ASP A 71 -8.54 20.98 10.64
C ASP A 71 -9.20 19.87 9.82
N ARG A 72 -10.23 19.25 10.40
CA ARG A 72 -11.17 18.39 9.65
C ARG A 72 -11.94 19.17 8.57
N ASN A 73 -11.87 20.51 8.55
CA ASN A 73 -12.50 21.33 7.52
C ASN A 73 -11.67 21.51 6.25
N MET A 74 -10.42 21.03 6.21
CA MET A 74 -9.62 21.07 4.99
C MET A 74 -10.35 20.45 3.80
N SER A 75 -10.20 21.09 2.65
CA SER A 75 -10.59 20.56 1.35
C SER A 75 -9.77 19.32 1.01
N VAL A 76 -10.26 18.51 0.07
CA VAL A 76 -9.53 17.32 -0.40
C VAL A 76 -8.19 17.71 -1.01
N GLN A 77 -8.12 18.85 -1.69
CA GLN A 77 -6.91 19.37 -2.33
C GLN A 77 -5.84 19.73 -1.31
N GLU A 78 -6.22 20.39 -0.22
CA GLU A 78 -5.30 20.72 0.88
C GLU A 78 -4.79 19.44 1.56
N LEU A 79 -5.67 18.46 1.80
CA LEU A 79 -5.25 17.17 2.35
C LEU A 79 -4.28 16.41 1.44
N VAL A 80 -4.47 16.47 0.12
CA VAL A 80 -3.52 15.89 -0.83
C VAL A 80 -2.16 16.58 -0.75
N ALA A 81 -2.12 17.92 -0.66
CA ALA A 81 -0.89 18.66 -0.52
C ALA A 81 -0.15 18.31 0.78
N GLU A 82 -0.88 18.20 1.89
CA GLU A 82 -0.31 17.85 3.19
C GLU A 82 0.23 16.41 3.21
N VAL A 83 -0.48 15.46 2.59
CA VAL A 83 0.00 14.08 2.45
C VAL A 83 1.28 14.04 1.62
N ARG A 84 1.36 14.78 0.51
CA ARG A 84 2.57 14.86 -0.32
C ARG A 84 3.76 15.41 0.47
N GLU A 85 3.55 16.46 1.25
CA GLU A 85 4.62 17.07 2.06
C GLU A 85 5.08 16.12 3.17
N THR A 86 4.16 15.38 3.78
CA THR A 86 4.47 14.33 4.77
C THR A 86 5.26 13.17 4.15
N LEU A 87 4.92 12.81 2.90
CA LEU A 87 5.55 11.73 2.12
C LEU A 87 6.78 12.18 1.32
N LYS A 88 7.49 13.20 1.81
CA LYS A 88 8.67 13.76 1.14
C LYS A 88 9.84 12.78 1.00
N TYR A 89 9.97 11.79 1.87
CA TYR A 89 11.06 10.78 1.83
C TYR A 89 10.55 9.42 1.34
N LYS A 90 11.46 8.48 1.11
CA LYS A 90 11.12 7.11 0.68
C LYS A 90 10.11 6.48 1.63
N TYR A 91 8.98 6.02 1.09
CA TYR A 91 7.88 5.44 1.86
C TYR A 91 7.40 4.10 1.30
N LEU A 92 6.81 3.29 2.17
CA LEU A 92 5.98 2.14 1.80
C LEU A 92 4.58 2.33 2.39
N ILE A 93 3.59 2.39 1.51
CA ILE A 93 2.19 2.46 1.91
C ILE A 93 1.53 1.13 1.57
N VAL A 94 0.76 0.59 2.51
CA VAL A 94 -0.09 -0.58 2.27
C VAL A 94 -1.55 -0.12 2.32
N MET A 95 -2.23 -0.23 1.19
CA MET A 95 -3.67 -0.02 1.07
C MET A 95 -4.37 -1.38 1.10
N ASP A 96 -4.99 -1.69 2.23
CA ASP A 96 -5.59 -2.98 2.49
C ASP A 96 -7.07 -3.03 2.11
N ASP A 97 -7.48 -4.17 1.55
CA ASP A 97 -8.86 -4.50 1.17
C ASP A 97 -9.50 -3.55 0.14
N VAL A 98 -8.77 -3.17 -0.91
CA VAL A 98 -9.30 -2.26 -1.94
C VAL A 98 -10.39 -2.93 -2.78
N TRP A 99 -11.60 -2.36 -2.75
CA TRP A 99 -12.78 -2.89 -3.44
C TRP A 99 -12.99 -2.36 -4.87
N ASN A 100 -12.36 -1.26 -5.26
CA ASN A 100 -12.57 -0.66 -6.58
C ASN A 100 -11.29 0.04 -7.04
N THR A 101 -10.96 -0.11 -8.32
CA THR A 101 -9.80 0.55 -8.94
C THR A 101 -9.89 2.06 -8.84
N LYS A 102 -11.10 2.61 -8.80
CA LYS A 102 -11.36 4.03 -8.58
C LYS A 102 -10.67 4.56 -7.31
N ALA A 103 -10.63 3.78 -6.22
CA ALA A 103 -9.96 4.22 -5.00
C ALA A 103 -8.46 4.46 -5.24
N TRP A 104 -7.80 3.57 -5.99
CA TRP A 104 -6.40 3.75 -6.38
C TRP A 104 -6.22 4.91 -7.37
N GLU A 105 -7.05 4.98 -8.42
CA GLU A 105 -6.99 6.03 -9.43
C GLU A 105 -7.19 7.43 -8.84
N ASP A 106 -8.08 7.56 -7.85
CA ASP A 106 -8.36 8.81 -7.15
C ASP A 106 -7.24 9.18 -6.16
N LEU A 107 -6.53 8.21 -5.58
CA LEU A 107 -5.52 8.44 -4.53
C LEU A 107 -4.08 8.51 -5.04
N LYS A 108 -3.76 7.91 -6.19
CA LYS A 108 -2.38 7.86 -6.72
C LYS A 108 -1.72 9.24 -6.81
N ASP A 109 -2.51 10.28 -7.07
CA ASP A 109 -2.02 11.65 -7.14
C ASP A 109 -1.46 12.14 -5.78
N ALA A 110 -1.91 11.59 -4.66
CA ALA A 110 -1.38 11.92 -3.34
C ALA A 110 -0.02 11.26 -3.05
N PHE A 111 0.42 10.31 -3.89
CA PHE A 111 1.59 9.47 -3.66
C PHE A 111 2.65 9.62 -4.77
N PRO A 112 3.30 10.79 -4.89
CA PRO A 112 4.40 10.95 -5.82
C PRO A 112 5.64 10.16 -5.34
N ASP A 113 6.33 9.46 -6.25
CA ASP A 113 7.58 8.74 -5.92
C ASP A 113 8.78 9.70 -5.89
N HIS A 114 8.78 10.76 -6.71
CA HIS A 114 9.92 11.67 -6.87
C HIS A 114 11.26 10.94 -7.14
N ASN A 115 11.20 9.76 -7.76
CA ASN A 115 12.33 8.84 -7.98
C ASN A 115 13.08 8.45 -6.70
N LYS A 116 12.39 8.38 -5.56
CA LYS A 116 12.99 8.00 -4.26
C LYS A 116 12.87 6.52 -3.96
N GLY A 117 12.26 5.75 -4.85
CA GLY A 117 12.04 4.33 -4.67
C GLY A 117 10.89 4.05 -3.69
N SER A 118 9.95 4.98 -3.57
CA SER A 118 8.71 4.79 -2.82
C SER A 118 7.84 3.73 -3.47
N ARG A 119 6.99 3.10 -2.66
CA ARG A 119 6.18 1.94 -3.07
C ARG A 119 4.78 2.03 -2.46
N VAL A 120 3.79 1.58 -3.23
CA VAL A 120 2.42 1.39 -2.74
C VAL A 120 2.00 -0.05 -2.97
N LEU A 121 1.76 -0.79 -1.89
CA LEU A 121 1.23 -2.14 -1.92
C LEU A 121 -0.29 -2.09 -1.79
N ILE A 122 -1.01 -2.70 -2.72
CA ILE A 122 -2.46 -2.79 -2.67
C ILE A 122 -2.84 -4.24 -2.42
N THR A 123 -3.58 -4.49 -1.35
CA THR A 123 -4.22 -5.78 -1.13
C THR A 123 -5.68 -5.67 -1.54
N THR A 124 -6.19 -6.69 -2.22
CA THR A 124 -7.58 -6.75 -2.67
C THR A 124 -8.04 -8.19 -2.72
N ARG A 125 -9.34 -8.43 -2.57
CA ARG A 125 -9.95 -9.75 -2.80
C ARG A 125 -10.47 -9.90 -4.22
N GLN A 126 -10.39 -8.84 -5.02
CA GLN A 126 -10.90 -8.81 -6.39
C GLN A 126 -9.75 -8.91 -7.38
N GLU A 127 -9.70 -10.03 -8.10
CA GLU A 127 -8.69 -10.27 -9.12
C GLU A 127 -8.70 -9.18 -10.21
N SER A 128 -9.89 -8.68 -10.58
CA SER A 128 -10.05 -7.59 -11.54
C SER A 128 -9.38 -6.29 -11.08
N VAL A 129 -9.48 -5.97 -9.79
CA VAL A 129 -8.82 -4.81 -9.19
C VAL A 129 -7.31 -5.04 -9.22
N ALA A 130 -6.85 -6.21 -8.78
CA ALA A 130 -5.43 -6.54 -8.73
C ALA A 130 -4.76 -6.41 -10.11
N LYS A 131 -5.40 -6.92 -11.17
CA LYS A 131 -4.91 -6.83 -12.56
C LYS A 131 -4.85 -5.40 -13.08
N ARG A 132 -5.77 -4.53 -12.65
CA ARG A 132 -5.81 -3.15 -13.13
C ARG A 132 -4.80 -2.25 -12.44
N VAL A 133 -4.55 -2.47 -11.14
CA VAL A 133 -3.64 -1.63 -10.36
C VAL A 133 -2.19 -2.03 -10.51
N ALA A 134 -1.90 -3.28 -10.88
CA ALA A 134 -0.53 -3.75 -11.04
C ALA A 134 0.14 -3.08 -12.24
N THR A 135 1.25 -2.37 -11.99
CA THR A 135 1.91 -1.54 -13.01
C THR A 135 3.01 -2.26 -13.79
N LYS A 136 3.62 -3.32 -13.24
CA LYS A 136 4.81 -3.97 -13.81
C LYS A 136 4.83 -5.50 -13.72
N THR A 137 3.97 -6.10 -12.91
CA THR A 137 3.96 -7.54 -12.67
C THR A 137 2.54 -8.05 -12.66
N ASP A 138 2.34 -9.32 -13.05
CA ASP A 138 1.05 -9.97 -12.84
C ASP A 138 0.69 -9.97 -11.35
N PRO A 139 -0.60 -9.85 -10.98
CA PRO A 139 -1.01 -9.86 -9.58
C PRO A 139 -0.49 -11.09 -8.85
N TYR A 140 0.16 -10.90 -7.70
CA TYR A 140 0.73 -11.99 -6.93
C TYR A 140 -0.33 -12.62 -6.01
N PRO A 141 -0.71 -13.90 -6.19
CA PRO A 141 -1.65 -14.56 -5.29
C PRO A 141 -1.01 -14.84 -3.92
N TRP A 142 -1.59 -14.35 -2.83
CA TRP A 142 -1.02 -14.51 -1.47
C TRP A 142 -0.85 -15.98 -1.04
N GLN A 143 -1.71 -16.88 -1.53
CA GLN A 143 -1.61 -18.32 -1.25
C GLN A 143 -0.29 -18.93 -1.76
N LEU A 144 0.36 -18.34 -2.77
CA LEU A 144 1.68 -18.77 -3.24
C LEU A 144 2.81 -18.25 -2.34
N CYS A 145 2.66 -17.06 -1.74
CA CYS A 145 3.62 -16.50 -0.78
C CYS A 145 3.65 -17.29 0.54
N SER A 146 2.53 -17.91 0.95
CA SER A 146 2.45 -18.70 2.19
C SER A 146 2.76 -20.20 2.02
N LYS A 147 2.63 -20.77 0.81
CA LYS A 147 2.72 -22.23 0.57
C LYS A 147 4.09 -22.76 0.14
N LYS A 148 5.17 -21.95 0.23
CA LYS A 148 6.56 -22.46 0.08
C LYS A 148 7.28 -22.77 1.41
N LYS A 149 6.52 -23.02 2.48
CA LYS A 149 6.95 -23.98 3.52
C LYS A 149 6.02 -25.18 3.47
N LEU A 150 6.62 -26.37 3.54
CA LEU A 150 6.01 -27.71 3.61
C LEU A 150 5.82 -28.45 2.26
N LYS A 151 6.93 -28.83 1.61
CA LYS A 151 7.15 -30.23 1.16
C LYS A 151 8.65 -30.55 1.16
N ASN A 152 9.06 -31.32 2.19
CA ASN A 152 10.06 -32.39 2.24
C ASN A 152 11.12 -32.44 1.12
N TYR A 153 12.40 -32.23 1.43
CA TYR A 153 13.38 -33.20 1.92
C TYR A 153 14.61 -32.46 2.44
#